data_AF-A0A930VLQ6-F1
#
_entry.id   AF-A0A930VLQ6-F1
#
_cell.length_a   1.000
_cell.length_b   1.000
_cell.length_c   1.000
_cell.angle_alpha   90.00
_cell.angle_beta   90.00
_cell.angle_gamma   90.00
#
_symmetry.space_group_name_H-M   'P 1'
#
loop_
_entity.id
_entity.type
_entity.pdbx_description
1 polymer ?
#
loop_
_entity_poly.entity_id
_entity_poly.type
_entity_poly.pdbx_seq_one_letter_code
_entity_poly.pdbx_strand_id
1 'polypeptide(L)'
;MTRRPIVSRDDAVAVLPAALPALVDLRDRGLTHRWVRHVRSSQAFALSLFAPLPEGGVKRVLAHLGLKVTEVGSVVFEFEDLADRLGEASSRSPHRTQVDVVLTGTTEDGEQVAAFIEVKLSEIDFGPCSAFESPDNPSRATCDSPGLFGSDPGTCFQLQNHGRGRRLYDDHLPLPRAPNGPSNDGGCVARQGRNQPMRNLALASLMVAVGEFDRVVYAVCAPERHPTIWRRFEEFREVFPDTDTVWTGSMPAELVARQHPDGGAAFVNRYAPALADQALLHLSADGSQLLGVWVVRGGSLESHYPNDEFASLAEDRLAGQDWSFLVDELPRSSPYVVWWGRADCSFAESARDVFTRLTYTWV
;
A
#
# COMPACT_ATOMS: atom_id res chain seq x y z
N MET A 1 -14.98 28.64 15.18
CA MET A 1 -14.56 27.69 14.15
C MET A 1 -15.51 27.82 12.97
N THR A 2 -15.09 28.52 11.92
CA THR A 2 -15.87 28.70 10.70
C THR A 2 -15.95 27.38 9.93
N ARG A 3 -17.17 26.84 9.76
CA ARG A 3 -17.42 25.69 8.88
C ARG A 3 -16.87 26.03 7.49
N ARG A 4 -15.83 25.30 7.05
CA ARG A 4 -15.34 25.40 5.66
C ARG A 4 -16.48 25.00 4.71
N PRO A 5 -16.52 25.54 3.48
CA PRO A 5 -17.63 25.30 2.58
C PRO A 5 -17.82 23.82 2.27
N ILE A 6 -19.09 23.44 2.17
CA ILE A 6 -19.60 22.18 1.63
C ILE A 6 -19.08 22.06 0.20
N VAL A 7 -18.10 21.18 -0.03
CA VAL A 7 -17.47 20.85 -1.32
C VAL A 7 -16.80 22.04 -2.04
N SER A 8 -15.46 22.09 -2.04
CA SER A 8 -14.75 22.97 -2.98
C SER A 8 -14.77 22.34 -4.37
N ARG A 9 -14.78 23.15 -5.45
CA ARG A 9 -14.67 22.67 -6.84
C ARG A 9 -13.50 21.69 -7.04
N ASP A 10 -12.44 21.83 -6.26
CA ASP A 10 -11.23 20.99 -6.32
C ASP A 10 -11.48 19.54 -5.88
N ASP A 11 -12.50 19.28 -5.06
CA ASP A 11 -12.77 17.93 -4.54
C ASP A 11 -13.44 17.04 -5.57
N ALA A 12 -14.28 17.62 -6.44
CA ALA A 12 -14.84 16.93 -7.59
C ALA A 12 -13.77 16.51 -8.61
N VAL A 13 -12.59 17.15 -8.58
CA VAL A 13 -11.45 16.79 -9.42
C VAL A 13 -10.57 15.73 -8.75
N ALA A 14 -10.70 15.51 -7.43
CA ALA A 14 -9.87 14.59 -6.66
C ALA A 14 -10.28 13.11 -6.79
N VAL A 15 -11.56 12.84 -7.04
CA VAL A 15 -12.12 11.49 -7.16
C VAL A 15 -13.01 11.36 -8.39
N LEU A 16 -13.39 10.14 -8.77
CA LEU A 16 -14.43 9.94 -9.79
C LEU A 16 -15.77 10.54 -9.33
N PRO A 17 -16.64 11.01 -10.24
CA PRO A 17 -17.91 11.64 -9.87
C PRO A 17 -18.77 10.80 -8.92
N ALA A 18 -18.83 9.48 -9.14
CA ALA A 18 -19.59 8.55 -8.30
C ALA A 18 -19.02 8.39 -6.87
N ALA A 19 -17.76 8.77 -6.64
CA ALA A 19 -17.10 8.70 -5.34
C ALA A 19 -17.18 10.00 -4.52
N LEU A 20 -17.72 11.07 -5.11
CA LEU A 20 -17.84 12.37 -4.43
C LEU A 20 -18.65 12.29 -3.12
N PRO A 21 -19.79 11.58 -3.02
CA PRO A 21 -20.52 11.47 -1.77
C PRO A 21 -19.68 10.86 -0.63
N ALA A 22 -18.90 9.82 -0.93
CA ALA A 22 -18.02 9.18 0.06
C ALA A 22 -16.88 10.12 0.50
N LEU A 23 -16.32 10.92 -0.41
CA LEU A 23 -15.33 11.95 -0.05
C LEU A 23 -15.92 13.02 0.87
N VAL A 24 -17.18 13.41 0.66
CA VAL A 24 -17.88 14.38 1.50
C VAL A 24 -18.11 13.82 2.90
N ASP A 25 -18.58 12.56 3.00
CA ASP A 25 -18.74 11.88 4.30
C ASP A 25 -17.44 11.85 5.10
N LEU A 26 -16.33 11.42 4.48
CA LEU A 26 -15.03 11.38 5.16
C LEU A 26 -14.59 12.76 5.65
N ARG A 27 -14.94 13.82 4.92
CA ARG A 27 -14.61 15.18 5.35
C ARG A 27 -15.44 15.62 6.54
N ASP A 28 -16.72 15.35 6.53
CA ASP A 28 -17.63 15.70 7.61
C ASP A 28 -17.24 14.97 8.91
N ARG A 29 -16.69 13.75 8.78
CA ARG A 29 -16.08 12.97 9.87
C ARG A 29 -14.67 13.42 10.26
N GLY A 30 -14.03 14.30 9.50
CA GLY A 30 -12.67 14.77 9.75
C GLY A 30 -11.57 13.77 9.42
N LEU A 31 -11.86 12.77 8.58
CA LEU A 31 -10.96 11.66 8.20
C LEU A 31 -10.26 11.89 6.85
N THR A 32 -10.53 13.00 6.17
CA THR A 32 -9.86 13.32 4.91
C THR A 32 -8.39 13.62 5.12
N HIS A 33 -7.53 12.92 4.39
CA HIS A 33 -6.09 13.16 4.38
C HIS A 33 -5.75 14.53 3.77
N ARG A 34 -4.73 15.19 4.30
CA ARG A 34 -4.24 16.49 3.77
C ARG A 34 -3.86 16.43 2.28
N TRP A 35 -3.50 15.24 1.79
CA TRP A 35 -3.07 15.00 0.42
C TRP A 35 -4.15 14.37 -0.45
N VAL A 36 -5.42 14.36 -0.03
CA VAL A 36 -6.50 13.69 -0.78
C VAL A 36 -6.60 14.16 -2.24
N ARG A 37 -6.21 15.39 -2.52
CA ARG A 37 -6.24 16.01 -3.85
C ARG A 37 -5.05 15.66 -4.73
N HIS A 38 -4.03 15.00 -4.18
CA HIS A 38 -2.87 14.60 -4.96
C HIS A 38 -3.25 13.45 -5.90
N VAL A 39 -2.73 13.46 -7.13
CA VAL A 39 -3.03 12.42 -8.13
C VAL A 39 -2.63 11.01 -7.68
N ARG A 40 -1.63 10.92 -6.79
CA ARG A 40 -1.14 9.68 -6.16
C ARG A 40 -1.73 9.41 -4.76
N SER A 41 -2.84 10.04 -4.40
CA SER A 41 -3.50 9.82 -3.11
C SER A 41 -4.14 8.43 -3.05
N SER A 42 -3.66 7.56 -2.15
CA SER A 42 -4.26 6.25 -1.86
C SER A 42 -5.70 6.37 -1.36
N GLN A 43 -6.03 7.37 -0.52
CA GLN A 43 -7.41 7.62 -0.08
C GLN A 43 -8.35 7.97 -1.26
N ALA A 44 -7.92 8.85 -2.17
CA ALA A 44 -8.73 9.20 -3.33
C ALA A 44 -8.85 8.05 -4.33
N PHE A 45 -7.79 7.25 -4.45
CA PHE A 45 -7.77 6.03 -5.24
C PHE A 45 -8.75 4.99 -4.67
N ALA A 46 -8.74 4.74 -3.36
CA ALA A 46 -9.68 3.85 -2.67
C ALA A 46 -11.14 4.30 -2.89
N LEU A 47 -11.43 5.58 -2.66
CA LEU A 47 -12.78 6.14 -2.90
C LEU A 47 -13.22 5.92 -4.35
N SER A 48 -12.35 6.25 -5.31
CA SER A 48 -12.65 6.08 -6.73
C SER A 48 -12.78 4.63 -7.16
N LEU A 49 -12.17 3.70 -6.41
CA LEU A 49 -12.19 2.28 -6.73
C LEU A 49 -13.41 1.56 -6.15
N PHE A 50 -13.82 1.88 -4.92
CA PHE A 50 -14.85 1.11 -4.23
C PHE A 50 -16.21 1.80 -4.16
N ALA A 51 -16.27 3.14 -4.12
CA ALA A 51 -17.55 3.84 -4.02
C ALA A 51 -18.47 3.64 -5.24
N PRO A 52 -17.95 3.53 -6.48
CA PRO A 52 -18.80 3.28 -7.65
C PRO A 52 -19.32 1.84 -7.78
N LEU A 53 -18.93 0.92 -6.88
CA LEU A 53 -19.32 -0.48 -7.00
C LEU A 53 -20.83 -0.66 -6.79
N PRO A 54 -21.54 -1.30 -7.75
CA PRO A 54 -22.89 -1.78 -7.49
C PRO A 54 -22.83 -2.98 -6.55
N GLU A 55 -23.98 -3.34 -5.96
CA GLU A 55 -24.12 -4.50 -5.07
C GLU A 55 -23.50 -5.79 -5.66
N GLY A 56 -23.84 -6.10 -6.92
CA GLY A 56 -23.26 -7.26 -7.61
C GLY A 56 -21.75 -7.16 -7.84
N GLY A 57 -21.19 -5.95 -7.90
CA GLY A 57 -19.75 -5.72 -7.95
C GLY A 57 -19.08 -6.02 -6.61
N VAL A 58 -19.66 -5.56 -5.50
CA VAL A 58 -19.20 -5.88 -4.13
C VAL A 58 -19.22 -7.39 -3.90
N LYS A 59 -20.30 -8.09 -4.29
CA LYS A 59 -20.38 -9.56 -4.20
C LYS A 59 -19.26 -10.26 -4.96
N ARG A 60 -18.92 -9.80 -6.17
CA ARG A 60 -17.84 -10.40 -6.97
C ARG A 60 -16.45 -10.12 -6.39
N VAL A 61 -16.25 -8.94 -5.79
CA VAL A 61 -15.02 -8.60 -5.05
C VAL A 61 -14.85 -9.50 -3.83
N LEU A 62 -15.89 -9.64 -3.00
CA LEU A 62 -15.88 -10.55 -1.85
C LEU A 62 -15.63 -12.01 -2.29
N ALA A 63 -16.29 -12.45 -3.37
CA ALA A 63 -16.11 -13.80 -3.88
C ALA A 63 -14.67 -14.08 -4.37
N HIS A 64 -13.99 -13.09 -4.95
CA HIS A 64 -12.58 -13.19 -5.31
C HIS A 64 -11.69 -13.43 -4.08
N LEU A 65 -12.04 -12.85 -2.94
CA LEU A 65 -11.35 -13.02 -1.66
C LEU A 65 -11.77 -14.30 -0.90
N GLY A 66 -12.59 -15.16 -1.52
CA GLY A 66 -13.07 -16.41 -0.92
C GLY A 66 -14.34 -16.26 -0.08
N LEU A 67 -14.99 -15.09 -0.10
CA LEU A 67 -16.23 -14.80 0.63
C LEU A 67 -17.44 -14.82 -0.31
N LYS A 68 -18.19 -15.92 -0.31
CA LYS A 68 -19.44 -16.02 -1.07
C LYS A 68 -20.61 -15.53 -0.22
N VAL A 69 -21.21 -14.41 -0.63
CA VAL A 69 -22.27 -13.74 0.13
C VAL A 69 -23.56 -13.60 -0.68
N THR A 70 -24.70 -13.71 0.00
CA THR A 70 -26.05 -13.53 -0.55
C THR A 70 -26.51 -12.08 -0.41
N GLU A 71 -26.05 -11.39 0.63
CA GLU A 71 -26.31 -9.99 0.93
C GLU A 71 -25.00 -9.23 1.19
N VAL A 72 -24.99 -7.93 0.94
CA VAL A 72 -23.82 -7.07 1.20
C VAL A 72 -24.25 -5.82 1.96
N GLY A 73 -23.38 -5.37 2.86
CA GLY A 73 -23.53 -4.06 3.52
C GLY A 73 -23.07 -2.91 2.64
N SER A 74 -23.22 -1.69 3.17
CA SER A 74 -22.61 -0.50 2.57
C SER A 74 -21.08 -0.59 2.63
N VAL A 75 -20.40 -0.09 1.60
CA VAL A 75 -18.94 0.11 1.62
C VAL A 75 -18.61 1.12 2.71
N VAL A 76 -17.73 0.75 3.65
CA VAL A 76 -17.26 1.64 4.71
C VAL A 76 -15.84 2.08 4.38
N PHE A 77 -15.60 3.40 4.42
CA PHE A 77 -14.27 3.98 4.23
C PHE A 77 -13.70 4.47 5.56
N GLU A 78 -12.38 4.35 5.71
CA GLU A 78 -11.64 4.77 6.92
C GLU A 78 -12.27 4.18 8.18
N PHE A 79 -12.43 2.86 8.19
CA PHE A 79 -13.02 2.14 9.31
C PHE A 79 -12.06 2.14 10.50
N GLU A 80 -12.58 2.48 11.67
CA GLU A 80 -11.85 2.47 12.93
C GLU A 80 -12.68 1.81 14.03
N ASP A 81 -12.03 1.07 14.93
CA ASP A 81 -12.68 0.59 16.14
C ASP A 81 -12.85 1.74 17.14
N LEU A 82 -14.05 2.30 17.19
CA LEU A 82 -14.34 3.45 18.06
C LEU A 82 -14.17 3.15 19.56
N ALA A 83 -14.26 1.88 19.95
CA ALA A 83 -14.04 1.43 21.31
C ALA A 83 -12.55 1.34 21.71
N ASP A 84 -11.62 1.53 20.76
CA ASP A 84 -10.18 1.44 20.97
C ASP A 84 -9.75 0.16 21.69
N ARG A 85 -10.34 -0.98 21.33
CA ARG A 85 -10.09 -2.25 22.02
C ARG A 85 -8.66 -2.74 21.84
N LEU A 86 -7.95 -2.29 20.79
CA LEU A 86 -6.50 -2.51 20.64
C LEU A 86 -5.63 -1.57 21.51
N GLY A 87 -6.20 -0.59 22.21
CA GLY A 87 -5.49 0.30 23.14
C GLY A 87 -4.51 1.26 22.45
N GLU A 88 -4.82 1.71 21.24
CA GLU A 88 -3.92 2.50 20.41
C GLU A 88 -3.95 3.98 20.73
N ALA A 89 -5.12 4.51 21.06
CA ALA A 89 -5.25 5.91 21.42
C ALA A 89 -4.56 6.19 22.76
N SER A 90 -4.05 7.40 22.90
CA SER A 90 -3.36 7.88 24.09
C SER A 90 -3.62 9.35 24.32
N SER A 91 -3.20 9.88 25.46
CA SER A 91 -3.28 11.30 25.79
C SER A 91 -2.57 12.23 24.79
N ARG A 92 -1.63 11.72 23.97
CA ARG A 92 -0.90 12.50 22.95
C ARG A 92 -1.32 12.21 21.52
N SER A 93 -2.05 11.13 21.28
CA SER A 93 -2.45 10.75 19.92
C SER A 93 -3.79 10.02 19.97
N PRO A 94 -4.84 10.58 19.35
CA PRO A 94 -6.13 9.92 19.28
C PRO A 94 -6.19 8.85 18.17
N HIS A 95 -5.10 8.63 17.44
CA HIS A 95 -5.09 7.80 16.25
C HIS A 95 -5.15 6.31 16.59
N ARG A 96 -5.95 5.60 15.80
CA ARG A 96 -6.15 4.15 15.88
C ARG A 96 -5.74 3.52 14.55
N THR A 97 -5.77 2.20 14.49
CA THR A 97 -5.71 1.48 13.22
C THR A 97 -6.94 1.85 12.41
N GLN A 98 -6.69 2.32 11.19
CA GLN A 98 -7.72 2.68 10.23
C GLN A 98 -7.56 1.76 9.02
N VAL A 99 -8.65 1.09 8.65
CA VAL A 99 -8.72 0.26 7.46
C VAL A 99 -9.33 1.11 6.35
N ASP A 100 -8.63 1.23 5.22
CA ASP A 100 -9.04 2.13 4.14
C ASP A 100 -10.44 1.82 3.63
N VAL A 101 -10.75 0.52 3.43
CA VAL A 101 -12.05 0.05 2.96
C VAL A 101 -12.46 -1.22 3.70
N VAL A 102 -13.71 -1.25 4.18
CA VAL A 102 -14.37 -2.48 4.67
C VAL A 102 -15.56 -2.81 3.78
N LEU A 103 -15.60 -4.05 3.30
CA LEU A 103 -16.75 -4.64 2.62
C LEU A 103 -17.33 -5.72 3.54
N THR A 104 -18.62 -5.70 3.78
CA THR A 104 -19.30 -6.71 4.60
C THR A 104 -20.36 -7.47 3.80
N GLY A 105 -20.70 -8.67 4.26
CA GLY A 105 -21.82 -9.41 3.72
C GLY A 105 -22.26 -10.56 4.60
N THR A 106 -23.39 -11.14 4.23
CA THR A 106 -23.97 -12.31 4.89
C THR A 106 -23.85 -13.50 3.95
N THR A 107 -23.36 -14.64 4.44
CA THR A 107 -23.30 -15.89 3.65
C THR A 107 -24.68 -16.56 3.54
N GLU A 108 -24.80 -17.60 2.72
CA GLU A 108 -26.04 -18.40 2.64
C GLU A 108 -26.40 -19.06 3.99
N ASP A 109 -25.38 -19.42 4.78
CA ASP A 109 -25.54 -20.04 6.10
C ASP A 109 -25.78 -19.00 7.22
N GLY A 110 -25.86 -17.71 6.88
CA GLY A 110 -26.13 -16.61 7.82
C GLY A 110 -24.89 -16.03 8.51
N GLU A 111 -23.69 -16.49 8.17
CA GLU A 111 -22.44 -15.95 8.74
C GLU A 111 -22.22 -14.50 8.32
N GLN A 112 -21.81 -13.66 9.26
CA GLN A 112 -21.37 -12.28 9.03
C GLN A 112 -19.89 -12.28 8.67
N VAL A 113 -19.56 -11.81 7.48
CA VAL A 113 -18.18 -11.81 6.97
C VAL A 113 -17.75 -10.42 6.54
N ALA A 114 -16.45 -10.15 6.63
CA ALA A 114 -15.87 -8.88 6.19
C ALA A 114 -14.56 -9.05 5.43
N ALA A 115 -14.30 -8.12 4.51
CA ALA A 115 -13.00 -7.88 3.92
C ALA A 115 -12.46 -6.54 4.41
N PHE A 116 -11.34 -6.58 5.13
CA PHE A 116 -10.60 -5.41 5.59
C PHE A 116 -9.50 -5.12 4.58
N ILE A 117 -9.64 -4.06 3.81
CA ILE A 117 -8.80 -3.80 2.65
C ILE A 117 -7.92 -2.59 2.90
N GLU A 118 -6.61 -2.80 2.87
CA GLU A 118 -5.60 -1.74 2.77
C GLU A 118 -5.35 -1.43 1.29
N VAL A 119 -5.39 -0.17 0.91
CA VAL A 119 -5.24 0.30 -0.47
C VAL A 119 -3.90 1.00 -0.65
N LYS A 120 -3.12 0.54 -1.63
CA LYS A 120 -1.81 1.10 -1.98
C LYS A 120 -1.81 1.57 -3.42
N LEU A 121 -1.20 2.72 -3.69
CA LEU A 121 -1.08 3.25 -5.06
C LEU A 121 0.36 3.59 -5.43
N SER A 122 1.06 4.32 -4.57
CA SER A 122 2.42 4.79 -4.86
C SER A 122 3.42 4.51 -3.74
N GLU A 123 2.92 3.98 -2.63
CA GLU A 123 3.71 3.61 -1.48
C GLU A 123 4.50 2.34 -1.78
N ILE A 124 5.81 2.39 -1.59
CA ILE A 124 6.72 1.27 -1.85
C ILE A 124 6.85 0.31 -0.65
N ASP A 125 6.26 0.67 0.48
CA ASP A 125 6.31 -0.07 1.73
C ASP A 125 5.06 0.20 2.58
N PHE A 126 4.81 -0.64 3.58
CA PHE A 126 3.74 -0.45 4.57
C PHE A 126 4.18 0.34 5.80
N GLY A 127 5.38 0.91 5.74
CA GLY A 127 5.95 1.74 6.79
C GLY A 127 6.61 0.96 7.93
N PRO A 128 7.67 1.53 8.52
CA PRO A 128 8.37 0.91 9.63
C PRO A 128 7.58 1.02 10.95
N CYS A 129 8.05 0.30 11.96
CA CYS A 129 7.57 0.46 13.33
C CYS A 129 8.08 1.79 13.92
N SER A 130 7.19 2.73 14.17
CA SER A 130 7.56 4.04 14.72
C SER A 130 8.23 3.98 16.10
N ALA A 131 8.00 2.92 16.88
CA ALA A 131 8.70 2.71 18.15
C ALA A 131 10.18 2.40 17.97
N PHE A 132 10.57 1.71 16.91
CA PHE A 132 11.98 1.46 16.59
C PHE A 132 12.69 2.75 16.17
N GLU A 133 12.01 3.58 15.38
CA GLU A 133 12.55 4.86 14.92
C GLU A 133 12.60 5.93 16.02
N SER A 134 11.75 5.80 17.05
CA SER A 134 11.65 6.80 18.11
C SER A 134 12.96 6.97 18.89
N PRO A 135 13.55 8.17 18.95
CA PRO A 135 14.75 8.44 19.75
C PRO A 135 14.52 8.18 21.25
N ASP A 136 13.25 8.26 21.70
CA ASP A 136 12.87 8.08 23.10
C ASP A 136 12.70 6.61 23.51
N ASN A 137 12.87 5.64 22.59
CA ASN A 137 12.71 4.23 22.90
C ASN A 137 13.83 3.73 23.84
N PRO A 138 13.55 3.42 25.12
CA PRO A 138 14.57 2.96 26.07
C PRO A 138 14.93 1.48 25.87
N SER A 139 14.12 0.73 25.11
CA SER A 139 14.21 -0.72 24.90
C SER A 139 14.63 -1.06 23.47
N ARG A 140 15.54 -0.27 22.86
CA ARG A 140 16.01 -0.52 21.48
C ARG A 140 16.58 -1.93 21.29
N ALA A 141 17.25 -2.49 22.29
CA ALA A 141 17.77 -3.85 22.26
C ALA A 141 16.66 -4.92 22.01
N THR A 142 15.44 -4.68 22.48
CA THR A 142 14.29 -5.54 22.17
C THR A 142 13.97 -5.51 20.67
N CYS A 143 14.12 -4.37 19.99
CA CYS A 143 13.89 -4.27 18.55
C CYS A 143 14.91 -5.03 17.70
N ASP A 144 16.12 -5.24 18.22
CA ASP A 144 17.20 -5.98 17.56
C ASP A 144 17.15 -7.49 17.85
N SER A 145 16.23 -7.92 18.73
CA SER A 145 16.02 -9.32 19.04
C SER A 145 15.08 -9.96 18.01
N PRO A 146 15.31 -11.23 17.61
CA PRO A 146 14.47 -11.92 16.64
C PRO A 146 13.06 -12.16 17.18
N GLY A 147 12.10 -12.36 16.28
CA GLY A 147 10.72 -12.71 16.62
C GLY A 147 9.77 -11.51 16.66
N LEU A 148 8.50 -11.77 16.98
CA LEU A 148 7.50 -10.71 17.10
C LEU A 148 7.65 -9.98 18.42
N PHE A 149 7.69 -8.65 18.34
CA PHE A 149 7.95 -7.75 19.46
C PHE A 149 9.28 -8.04 20.18
N GLY A 150 10.29 -8.53 19.45
CA GLY A 150 11.59 -8.90 20.02
C GLY A 150 11.55 -10.11 20.94
N SER A 151 10.50 -10.94 20.82
CA SER A 151 10.18 -12.03 21.74
C SER A 151 9.99 -11.60 23.20
N ASP A 152 9.85 -10.31 23.46
CA ASP A 152 9.55 -9.74 24.77
C ASP A 152 8.47 -8.64 24.65
N PRO A 153 7.20 -9.06 24.55
CA PRO A 153 6.08 -8.13 24.44
C PRO A 153 6.00 -7.13 25.61
N GLY A 154 6.45 -7.54 26.80
CA GLY A 154 6.43 -6.73 28.01
C GLY A 154 7.36 -5.52 27.95
N THR A 155 8.51 -5.62 27.27
CA THR A 155 9.46 -4.51 27.10
C THR A 155 9.33 -3.78 25.77
N CYS A 156 8.53 -4.29 24.83
CA CYS A 156 8.33 -3.70 23.52
C CYS A 156 7.71 -2.29 23.61
N PHE A 157 8.46 -1.27 23.22
CA PHE A 157 8.01 0.13 23.29
C PHE A 157 6.79 0.44 22.40
N GLN A 158 6.60 -0.32 21.31
CA GLN A 158 5.42 -0.23 20.46
C GLN A 158 4.16 -0.68 21.22
N LEU A 159 4.27 -1.78 21.98
CA LEU A 159 3.18 -2.32 22.78
C LEU A 159 2.94 -1.50 24.05
N GLN A 160 3.95 -0.86 24.62
CA GLN A 160 3.79 0.11 25.70
C GLN A 160 3.21 1.46 25.24
N ASN A 161 2.73 1.55 24.00
CA ASN A 161 2.22 2.78 23.37
C ASN A 161 3.15 3.99 23.60
N HIS A 162 4.46 3.78 23.38
CA HIS A 162 5.50 4.79 23.63
C HIS A 162 5.51 5.31 25.09
N GLY A 163 5.27 4.41 26.06
CA GLY A 163 5.19 4.70 27.49
C GLY A 163 3.88 5.34 27.95
N ARG A 164 2.79 5.23 27.17
CA ARG A 164 1.53 5.96 27.41
C ARG A 164 0.30 5.08 27.53
N GLY A 165 0.50 3.78 27.67
CA GLY A 165 -0.57 2.80 27.77
C GLY A 165 -0.09 1.43 27.33
N ARG A 166 -1.02 0.61 26.87
CA ARG A 166 -0.73 -0.74 26.42
C ARG A 166 -1.59 -1.06 25.19
N ARG A 167 -0.93 -1.37 24.08
CA ARG A 167 -1.55 -1.88 22.85
C ARG A 167 -1.61 -3.38 22.89
N LEU A 168 -2.72 -3.96 22.42
CA LEU A 168 -3.03 -5.38 22.57
C LEU A 168 -2.81 -6.20 21.29
N TYR A 169 -1.86 -5.80 20.43
CA TYR A 169 -1.64 -6.48 19.15
C TYR A 169 -1.23 -7.95 19.32
N ASP A 170 -0.35 -8.22 20.27
CA ASP A 170 0.12 -9.56 20.68
C ASP A 170 -0.98 -10.49 21.17
N ASP A 171 -2.09 -9.95 21.70
CA ASP A 171 -3.23 -10.76 22.14
C ASP A 171 -4.12 -11.20 20.97
N HIS A 172 -3.94 -10.59 19.80
CA HIS A 172 -4.80 -10.76 18.62
C HIS A 172 -4.02 -11.09 17.34
N LEU A 173 -2.78 -11.56 17.45
CA LEU A 173 -2.02 -12.03 16.30
C LEU A 173 -1.80 -13.54 16.36
N PRO A 174 -1.84 -14.24 15.23
CA PRO A 174 -1.39 -15.62 15.18
C PRO A 174 0.11 -15.68 15.51
N LEU A 175 0.56 -16.83 16.02
CA LEU A 175 1.99 -17.06 16.24
C LEU A 175 2.75 -16.93 14.91
N PRO A 176 3.74 -16.04 14.82
CA PRO A 176 4.47 -15.81 13.58
C PRO A 176 5.37 -17.00 13.25
N ARG A 177 5.53 -17.28 11.97
CA ARG A 177 6.58 -18.15 11.45
C ARG A 177 7.90 -17.39 11.42
N ALA A 178 9.01 -18.13 11.57
CA ALA A 178 10.33 -17.54 11.34
C ALA A 178 10.42 -17.07 9.87
N PRO A 179 10.77 -15.79 9.61
CA PRO A 179 10.92 -15.32 8.24
C PRO A 179 12.04 -16.09 7.53
N ASN A 180 11.75 -16.61 6.35
CA ASN A 180 12.72 -17.27 5.49
C ASN A 180 13.19 -16.25 4.43
N GLY A 181 14.39 -15.68 4.57
CA GLY A 181 14.91 -14.83 3.50
C GLY A 181 16.06 -13.90 3.88
N PRO A 182 16.74 -13.33 2.87
CA PRO A 182 17.89 -12.43 3.04
C PRO A 182 17.54 -11.05 3.62
N SER A 183 16.25 -10.69 3.68
CA SER A 183 15.76 -9.43 4.26
C SER A 183 15.57 -9.48 5.78
N ASN A 184 15.81 -10.63 6.41
CA ASN A 184 15.83 -10.74 7.86
C ASN A 184 17.17 -10.22 8.40
N ASP A 185 17.15 -9.03 9.00
CA ASP A 185 18.31 -8.44 9.68
C ASP A 185 18.57 -9.06 11.07
N GLY A 186 17.79 -10.08 11.45
CA GLY A 186 17.85 -10.74 12.75
C GLY A 186 17.03 -10.06 13.84
N GLY A 187 16.37 -8.94 13.55
CA GLY A 187 15.58 -8.17 14.50
C GLY A 187 14.09 -8.51 14.54
N CYS A 188 13.32 -7.62 15.17
CA CYS A 188 11.89 -7.80 15.37
C CYS A 188 11.14 -7.82 14.02
N VAL A 189 10.29 -8.83 13.81
CA VAL A 189 9.59 -9.02 12.50
C VAL A 189 8.64 -7.88 12.15
N ALA A 190 8.09 -7.17 13.15
CA ALA A 190 7.21 -6.03 12.93
C ALA A 190 7.96 -4.73 12.59
N ARG A 191 9.30 -4.72 12.68
CA ARG A 191 10.13 -3.51 12.55
C ARG A 191 10.12 -2.93 11.14
N GLN A 192 10.24 -3.78 10.13
CA GLN A 192 10.43 -3.38 8.73
C GLN A 192 9.22 -3.71 7.88
N GLY A 193 8.53 -2.70 7.36
CA GLY A 193 7.52 -2.85 6.29
C GLY A 193 6.35 -3.77 6.57
N ARG A 194 6.18 -4.23 7.82
CA ARG A 194 5.12 -5.16 8.23
C ARG A 194 4.23 -4.58 9.33
N ASN A 195 4.58 -3.40 9.87
CA ASN A 195 3.89 -2.84 11.02
C ASN A 195 2.41 -2.51 10.72
N GLN A 196 2.11 -1.90 9.58
CA GLN A 196 0.72 -1.59 9.22
C GLN A 196 -0.11 -2.85 8.91
N PRO A 197 0.34 -3.80 8.06
CA PRO A 197 -0.32 -5.09 7.87
C PRO A 197 -0.57 -5.85 9.17
N MET A 198 0.42 -5.88 10.06
CA MET A 198 0.29 -6.50 11.38
C MET A 198 -0.83 -5.84 12.21
N ARG A 199 -0.92 -4.51 12.23
CA ARG A 199 -1.99 -3.78 12.94
C ARG A 199 -3.38 -4.11 12.36
N ASN A 200 -3.51 -4.11 11.03
CA ASN A 200 -4.77 -4.46 10.36
C ASN A 200 -5.17 -5.92 10.62
N LEU A 201 -4.21 -6.85 10.63
CA LEU A 201 -4.45 -8.26 10.96
C LEU A 201 -4.85 -8.45 12.43
N ALA A 202 -4.23 -7.71 13.36
CA ALA A 202 -4.61 -7.71 14.76
C ALA A 202 -6.05 -7.19 14.95
N LEU A 203 -6.41 -6.12 14.22
CA LEU A 203 -7.77 -5.59 14.23
C LEU A 203 -8.80 -6.59 13.66
N ALA A 204 -8.48 -7.23 12.54
CA ALA A 204 -9.34 -8.27 11.95
C ALA A 204 -9.60 -9.42 12.94
N SER A 205 -8.54 -9.89 13.60
CA SER A 205 -8.62 -10.97 14.60
C SER A 205 -9.39 -10.55 15.85
N LEU A 206 -9.21 -9.32 16.32
CA LEU A 206 -10.02 -8.76 17.40
C LEU A 206 -11.51 -8.72 17.03
N MET A 207 -11.86 -8.30 15.81
CA MET A 207 -13.27 -8.21 15.39
C MET A 207 -13.95 -9.59 15.33
N VAL A 208 -13.21 -10.64 15.00
CA VAL A 208 -13.69 -12.01 15.15
C VAL A 208 -13.83 -12.40 16.63
N ALA A 209 -12.80 -12.13 17.44
CA ALA A 209 -12.78 -12.53 18.85
C ALA A 209 -13.93 -11.93 19.68
N VAL A 210 -14.39 -10.73 19.32
CA VAL A 210 -15.51 -10.04 19.98
C VAL A 210 -16.88 -10.35 19.35
N GLY A 211 -16.92 -11.20 18.31
CA GLY A 211 -18.16 -11.63 17.66
C GLY A 211 -18.80 -10.57 16.74
N GLU A 212 -18.04 -9.59 16.26
CA GLU A 212 -18.53 -8.62 15.27
C GLU A 212 -18.67 -9.27 13.89
N PHE A 213 -17.73 -10.17 13.56
CA PHE A 213 -17.75 -10.98 12.34
C PHE A 213 -17.40 -12.43 12.67
N ASP A 214 -17.98 -13.38 11.96
CA ASP A 214 -17.60 -14.78 12.04
C ASP A 214 -16.26 -15.03 11.35
N ARG A 215 -16.03 -14.33 10.23
CA ARG A 215 -14.83 -14.48 9.39
C ARG A 215 -14.39 -13.17 8.77
N VAL A 216 -13.07 -12.93 8.73
CA VAL A 216 -12.49 -11.72 8.15
C VAL A 216 -11.32 -12.06 7.22
N VAL A 217 -11.31 -11.49 6.02
CA VAL A 217 -10.11 -11.46 5.17
C VAL A 217 -9.42 -10.11 5.31
N TYR A 218 -8.16 -10.09 5.71
CA TYR A 218 -7.32 -8.90 5.57
C TYR A 218 -6.69 -8.91 4.17
N ALA A 219 -7.09 -7.96 3.33
CA ALA A 219 -6.63 -7.87 1.96
C ALA A 219 -5.78 -6.64 1.70
N VAL A 220 -4.81 -6.77 0.79
CA VAL A 220 -4.15 -5.63 0.16
C VAL A 220 -4.69 -5.45 -1.25
N CYS A 221 -5.11 -4.22 -1.56
CA CYS A 221 -5.48 -3.79 -2.88
C CYS A 221 -4.49 -2.79 -3.44
N ALA A 222 -3.85 -3.15 -4.54
CA ALA A 222 -2.90 -2.28 -5.22
C ALA A 222 -3.01 -2.48 -6.74
N PRO A 223 -2.45 -1.59 -7.56
CA PRO A 223 -2.24 -1.87 -8.97
C PRO A 223 -1.55 -3.21 -9.17
N GLU A 224 -2.01 -4.01 -10.14
CA GLU A 224 -1.36 -5.28 -10.50
C GLU A 224 0.15 -5.07 -10.77
N ARG A 225 0.49 -3.91 -11.34
CA ARG A 225 1.86 -3.50 -11.69
C ARG A 225 2.63 -2.81 -10.56
N HIS A 226 2.30 -3.08 -9.30
CA HIS A 226 3.03 -2.53 -8.16
C HIS A 226 3.96 -3.60 -7.52
N PRO A 227 5.03 -4.04 -8.20
CA PRO A 227 5.80 -5.23 -7.79
C PRO A 227 6.37 -5.12 -6.37
N THR A 228 6.81 -3.92 -5.97
CA THR A 228 7.38 -3.71 -4.64
C THR A 228 6.38 -3.99 -3.53
N ILE A 229 5.16 -3.45 -3.61
CA ILE A 229 4.16 -3.64 -2.55
C ILE A 229 3.65 -5.08 -2.51
N TRP A 230 3.51 -5.73 -3.67
CA TRP A 230 3.15 -7.15 -3.74
C TRP A 230 4.24 -8.02 -3.10
N ARG A 231 5.52 -7.78 -3.42
CA ARG A 231 6.64 -8.46 -2.74
C ARG A 231 6.57 -8.26 -1.23
N ARG A 232 6.37 -7.02 -0.75
CA ARG A 232 6.26 -6.72 0.69
C ARG A 232 5.08 -7.44 1.34
N PHE A 233 3.97 -7.57 0.64
CA PHE A 233 2.81 -8.26 1.17
C PHE A 233 3.01 -9.78 1.20
N GLU A 234 3.63 -10.38 0.19
CA GLU A 234 3.99 -11.80 0.24
C GLU A 234 5.01 -12.08 1.36
N GLU A 235 6.02 -11.22 1.53
CA GLU A 235 6.96 -11.26 2.67
C GLU A 235 6.26 -11.14 4.05
N PHE A 236 5.07 -10.54 4.12
CA PHE A 236 4.24 -10.49 5.32
C PHE A 236 3.45 -11.80 5.50
N ARG A 237 2.85 -12.33 4.44
CA ARG A 237 2.06 -13.58 4.45
C ARG A 237 2.90 -14.81 4.76
N GLU A 238 4.18 -14.80 4.42
CA GLU A 238 5.12 -15.85 4.84
C GLU A 238 5.31 -15.92 6.37
N VAL A 239 5.23 -14.77 7.04
CA VAL A 239 5.43 -14.63 8.50
C VAL A 239 4.13 -14.87 9.26
N PHE A 240 3.01 -14.32 8.81
CA PHE A 240 1.74 -14.41 9.51
C PHE A 240 0.82 -15.43 8.84
N PRO A 241 0.66 -16.64 9.42
CA PRO A 241 -0.17 -17.67 8.83
C PRO A 241 -1.65 -17.31 8.91
N ASP A 242 -2.40 -17.76 7.91
CA ASP A 242 -3.86 -17.76 7.96
C ASP A 242 -4.38 -18.70 9.07
N THR A 243 -5.57 -18.37 9.57
CA THR A 243 -6.37 -19.19 10.49
C THR A 243 -7.71 -19.53 9.84
N ASP A 244 -8.53 -20.35 10.50
CA ASP A 244 -9.85 -20.73 9.96
C ASP A 244 -10.81 -19.54 9.82
N THR A 245 -10.67 -18.53 10.69
CA THR A 245 -11.57 -17.37 10.75
C THR A 245 -10.94 -16.09 10.20
N VAL A 246 -9.61 -15.99 10.15
CA VAL A 246 -8.90 -14.83 9.62
C VAL A 246 -7.79 -15.26 8.67
N TRP A 247 -7.84 -14.77 7.42
CA TRP A 247 -6.81 -15.03 6.40
C TRP A 247 -6.43 -13.76 5.64
N THR A 248 -5.37 -13.87 4.86
CA THR A 248 -4.81 -12.80 4.04
C THR A 248 -5.17 -12.96 2.56
N GLY A 249 -5.46 -11.85 1.87
CA GLY A 249 -5.86 -11.86 0.46
C GLY A 249 -5.17 -10.80 -0.40
N SER A 250 -4.89 -11.12 -1.65
CA SER A 250 -4.32 -10.18 -2.63
C SER A 250 -5.39 -9.81 -3.67
N MET A 251 -5.56 -8.51 -3.93
CA MET A 251 -6.61 -8.01 -4.82
C MET A 251 -6.11 -6.91 -5.75
N PRO A 252 -5.81 -7.20 -7.02
CA PRO A 252 -5.47 -6.18 -7.98
C PRO A 252 -6.56 -5.11 -8.11
N ALA A 253 -6.19 -3.84 -8.13
CA ALA A 253 -7.13 -2.73 -8.27
C ALA A 253 -7.95 -2.84 -9.57
N GLU A 254 -7.32 -3.31 -10.64
CA GLU A 254 -7.95 -3.55 -11.94
C GLU A 254 -9.09 -4.56 -11.86
N LEU A 255 -9.02 -5.54 -10.95
CA LEU A 255 -10.10 -6.49 -10.72
C LEU A 255 -11.35 -5.81 -10.18
N VAL A 256 -11.15 -4.88 -9.23
CA VAL A 256 -12.22 -4.10 -8.60
C VAL A 256 -12.79 -3.09 -9.62
N ALA A 257 -11.92 -2.41 -10.36
CA ALA A 257 -12.32 -1.44 -11.38
C ALA A 257 -13.20 -2.08 -12.47
N ARG A 258 -12.91 -3.31 -12.90
CA ARG A 258 -13.75 -4.06 -13.86
C ARG A 258 -15.19 -4.29 -13.38
N GLN A 259 -15.45 -4.13 -12.09
CA GLN A 259 -16.79 -4.25 -11.52
C GLN A 259 -17.59 -2.95 -11.54
N HIS A 260 -16.99 -1.84 -11.98
CA HIS A 260 -17.69 -0.57 -12.16
C HIS A 260 -18.75 -0.69 -13.26
N PRO A 261 -19.81 0.15 -13.23
CA PRO A 261 -20.86 0.13 -14.24
C PRO A 261 -20.37 0.34 -15.69
N ASP A 262 -19.25 1.05 -15.86
CA ASP A 262 -18.60 1.31 -17.15
C ASP A 262 -17.46 0.33 -17.48
N GLY A 263 -17.36 -0.77 -16.73
CA GLY A 263 -16.28 -1.76 -16.87
C GLY A 263 -14.90 -1.26 -16.42
N GLY A 264 -14.84 -0.12 -15.71
CA GLY A 264 -13.62 0.46 -15.17
C GLY A 264 -12.96 1.50 -16.08
N ALA A 265 -13.63 1.89 -17.18
CA ALA A 265 -13.08 2.83 -18.16
C ALA A 265 -12.72 4.20 -17.54
N ALA A 266 -13.60 4.78 -16.74
CA ALA A 266 -13.35 6.06 -16.07
C ALA A 266 -12.19 5.97 -15.07
N PHE A 267 -12.11 4.85 -14.34
CA PHE A 267 -11.01 4.60 -13.40
C PHE A 267 -9.67 4.50 -14.14
N VAL A 268 -9.60 3.68 -15.19
CA VAL A 268 -8.40 3.52 -16.00
C VAL A 268 -7.98 4.86 -16.62
N ASN A 269 -8.89 5.62 -17.21
CA ASN A 269 -8.56 6.91 -17.81
C ASN A 269 -7.96 7.90 -16.80
N ARG A 270 -8.47 7.89 -15.56
CA ARG A 270 -7.98 8.79 -14.51
C ARG A 270 -6.62 8.35 -13.96
N TYR A 271 -6.45 7.07 -13.69
CA TYR A 271 -5.29 6.56 -12.99
C TYR A 271 -4.22 5.99 -13.90
N ALA A 272 -4.48 5.79 -15.19
CA ALA A 272 -3.49 5.32 -16.17
C ALA A 272 -2.13 6.04 -16.08
N PRO A 273 -2.04 7.38 -15.91
CA PRO A 273 -0.75 8.05 -15.72
C PRO A 273 -0.03 7.64 -14.41
N ALA A 274 -0.76 7.37 -13.34
CA ALA A 274 -0.20 6.89 -12.07
C ALA A 274 0.12 5.38 -12.09
N LEU A 275 -0.52 4.64 -13.01
CA LEU A 275 -0.32 3.21 -13.26
C LEU A 275 0.67 2.95 -14.41
N ALA A 276 1.20 4.01 -15.03
CA ALA A 276 2.16 3.92 -16.11
C ALA A 276 3.49 3.40 -15.57
N ASP A 277 4.13 2.51 -16.31
CA ASP A 277 5.48 2.09 -15.97
C ASP A 277 6.43 3.26 -16.15
N GLN A 278 7.44 3.32 -15.31
CA GLN A 278 8.49 4.31 -15.45
C GLN A 278 9.70 3.68 -16.12
N ALA A 279 10.39 4.48 -16.90
CA ALA A 279 11.71 4.18 -17.42
C ALA A 279 12.72 5.08 -16.71
N LEU A 280 13.84 4.51 -16.28
CA LEU A 280 14.97 5.27 -15.77
C LEU A 280 15.86 5.66 -16.95
N LEU A 281 16.18 6.94 -17.05
CA LEU A 281 16.98 7.48 -18.13
C LEU A 281 18.40 7.73 -17.63
N HIS A 282 19.39 7.24 -18.36
CA HIS A 282 20.79 7.63 -18.18
C HIS A 282 21.10 8.72 -19.20
N LEU A 283 21.39 9.92 -18.72
CA LEU A 283 21.69 11.11 -19.51
C LEU A 283 23.18 11.47 -19.40
N SER A 284 23.71 12.17 -20.40
CA SER A 284 25.03 12.80 -20.33
C SER A 284 25.12 13.75 -19.14
N ALA A 285 26.34 14.08 -18.70
CA ALA A 285 26.54 14.90 -17.50
C ALA A 285 25.89 16.29 -17.58
N ASP A 286 25.76 16.84 -18.79
CA ASP A 286 25.06 18.11 -19.07
C ASP A 286 23.55 17.94 -19.33
N GLY A 287 23.06 16.70 -19.26
CA GLY A 287 21.68 16.32 -19.51
C GLY A 287 21.24 16.43 -20.97
N SER A 288 22.15 16.72 -21.91
CA SER A 288 21.80 17.02 -23.31
C SER A 288 21.56 15.79 -24.18
N GLN A 289 22.09 14.63 -23.79
CA GLN A 289 22.03 13.40 -24.57
C GLN A 289 21.48 12.24 -23.74
N LEU A 290 20.54 11.48 -24.31
CA LEU A 290 20.11 10.19 -23.77
C LEU A 290 21.16 9.13 -24.11
N LEU A 291 21.83 8.61 -23.08
CA LEU A 291 22.88 7.58 -23.20
C LEU A 291 22.32 6.16 -23.09
N GLY A 292 21.26 5.98 -22.30
CA GLY A 292 20.57 4.69 -22.20
C GLY A 292 19.28 4.76 -21.40
N VAL A 293 18.54 3.66 -21.45
CA VAL A 293 17.26 3.51 -20.76
C VAL A 293 17.25 2.18 -20.02
N TRP A 294 16.65 2.19 -18.83
CA TRP A 294 16.29 1.00 -18.09
C TRP A 294 14.77 0.95 -17.89
N VAL A 295 14.22 -0.26 -17.89
CA VAL A 295 12.83 -0.56 -17.52
C VAL A 295 12.81 -1.86 -16.70
N VAL A 296 11.69 -2.14 -16.03
CA VAL A 296 11.45 -3.46 -15.40
C VAL A 296 10.36 -4.20 -16.16
N ARG A 297 10.64 -5.43 -16.59
CA ARG A 297 9.71 -6.30 -17.32
C ARG A 297 9.77 -7.70 -16.75
N GLY A 298 8.61 -8.28 -16.44
CA GLY A 298 8.53 -9.63 -15.87
C GLY A 298 9.35 -9.82 -14.59
N GLY A 299 9.56 -8.77 -13.80
CA GLY A 299 10.40 -8.79 -12.60
C GLY A 299 11.91 -8.71 -12.85
N SER A 300 12.34 -8.55 -14.11
CA SER A 300 13.75 -8.38 -14.49
C SER A 300 14.01 -6.96 -14.99
N LEU A 301 15.20 -6.43 -14.68
CA LEU A 301 15.70 -5.19 -15.26
C LEU A 301 16.11 -5.44 -16.71
N GLU A 302 15.55 -4.65 -17.62
CA GLU A 302 15.95 -4.61 -19.02
C GLU A 302 16.57 -3.25 -19.32
N SER A 303 17.66 -3.24 -20.09
CA SER A 303 18.34 -2.02 -20.50
C SER A 303 18.52 -1.93 -22.00
N HIS A 304 18.67 -0.70 -22.49
CA HIS A 304 19.14 -0.43 -23.83
C HIS A 304 20.15 0.71 -23.83
N TYR A 305 21.33 0.41 -24.36
CA TYR A 305 22.42 1.34 -24.58
C TYR A 305 22.90 1.21 -26.03
N PRO A 306 23.06 2.32 -26.77
CA PRO A 306 23.70 2.29 -28.08
C PRO A 306 25.22 2.07 -28.01
N ASN A 307 25.83 2.31 -26.83
CA ASN A 307 27.26 2.13 -26.57
C ASN A 307 27.46 1.39 -25.24
N ASP A 308 28.13 0.23 -25.31
CA ASP A 308 28.35 -0.69 -24.19
C ASP A 308 29.17 -0.07 -23.05
N GLU A 309 30.04 0.90 -23.33
CA GLU A 309 30.84 1.57 -22.28
C GLU A 309 29.96 2.32 -21.26
N PHE A 310 28.84 2.89 -21.69
CA PHE A 310 27.90 3.58 -20.81
C PHE A 310 27.04 2.59 -20.00
N ALA A 311 26.81 1.38 -20.53
CA ALA A 311 26.06 0.34 -19.84
C ALA A 311 26.79 -0.13 -18.59
N SER A 312 28.09 -0.43 -18.70
CA SER A 312 28.90 -0.89 -17.56
C SER A 312 28.97 0.15 -16.43
N LEU A 313 29.12 1.44 -16.77
CA LEU A 313 29.13 2.52 -15.77
C LEU A 313 27.78 2.63 -15.02
N ALA A 314 26.67 2.40 -15.72
CA ALA A 314 25.35 2.40 -15.13
C ALA A 314 25.11 1.16 -14.24
N GLU A 315 25.48 -0.02 -14.71
CA GLU A 315 25.25 -1.29 -14.01
C GLU A 315 25.82 -1.30 -12.59
N ASP A 316 27.06 -0.86 -12.42
CA ASP A 316 27.71 -0.75 -11.10
C ASP A 316 26.94 0.15 -10.13
N ARG A 317 26.28 1.18 -10.67
CA ARG A 317 25.50 2.15 -9.89
C ARG A 317 24.13 1.60 -9.50
N LEU A 318 23.53 0.79 -10.36
CA LEU A 318 22.17 0.25 -10.17
C LEU A 318 22.17 -1.08 -9.42
N ALA A 319 23.31 -1.79 -9.40
CA ALA A 319 23.45 -3.09 -8.77
C ALA A 319 23.00 -3.09 -7.30
N GLY A 320 22.14 -4.05 -6.94
CA GLY A 320 21.67 -4.26 -5.58
C GLY A 320 20.63 -3.24 -5.08
N GLN A 321 20.16 -2.31 -5.92
CA GLN A 321 19.16 -1.32 -5.55
C GLN A 321 17.75 -1.72 -6.00
N ASP A 322 16.74 -1.28 -5.25
CA ASP A 322 15.33 -1.51 -5.59
C ASP A 322 14.89 -0.61 -6.74
N TRP A 323 14.15 -1.15 -7.72
CA TRP A 323 13.70 -0.38 -8.88
C TRP A 323 12.97 0.92 -8.50
N SER A 324 12.14 0.87 -7.46
CA SER A 324 11.41 2.05 -7.01
C SER A 324 12.33 3.13 -6.46
N PHE A 325 13.39 2.74 -5.74
CA PHE A 325 14.46 3.67 -5.33
C PHE A 325 15.17 4.25 -6.55
N LEU A 326 15.48 3.41 -7.54
CA LEU A 326 16.17 3.84 -8.76
C LEU A 326 15.38 4.91 -9.53
N VAL A 327 14.08 4.72 -9.77
CA VAL A 327 13.27 5.69 -10.55
C VAL A 327 12.88 6.96 -9.79
N ASP A 328 12.83 6.92 -8.46
CA ASP A 328 12.42 8.08 -7.65
C ASP A 328 13.60 8.88 -7.07
N GLU A 329 14.66 8.21 -6.59
CA GLU A 329 15.76 8.87 -5.86
C GLU A 329 16.97 9.19 -6.75
N LEU A 330 17.37 8.33 -7.70
CA LEU A 330 18.52 8.65 -8.56
C LEU A 330 18.32 9.94 -9.38
N PRO A 331 17.14 10.22 -9.96
CA PRO A 331 16.92 11.50 -10.66
C PRO A 331 17.02 12.72 -9.74
N ARG A 332 16.94 12.56 -8.42
CA ARG A 332 17.09 13.63 -7.43
C ARG A 332 18.54 13.79 -6.97
N SER A 333 19.32 12.72 -6.99
CA SER A 333 20.72 12.69 -6.61
C SER A 333 21.62 12.64 -7.85
N SER A 334 21.72 13.73 -8.62
CA SER A 334 22.64 13.80 -9.77
C SER A 334 24.02 14.33 -9.32
N PRO A 335 25.07 13.49 -9.23
CA PRO A 335 26.44 13.96 -9.11
C PRO A 335 26.96 14.50 -10.45
N TYR A 336 27.98 15.35 -10.43
CA TYR A 336 28.60 16.02 -11.60
C TYR A 336 29.11 15.09 -12.74
N VAL A 337 29.01 13.77 -12.60
CA VAL A 337 29.60 12.77 -13.52
C VAL A 337 28.55 11.95 -14.26
N VAL A 338 27.33 11.79 -13.71
CA VAL A 338 26.25 10.99 -14.32
C VAL A 338 24.92 11.66 -13.99
N TRP A 339 24.08 11.85 -15.01
CA TRP A 339 22.76 12.44 -14.84
C TRP A 339 21.67 11.38 -15.02
N TRP A 340 20.72 11.34 -14.08
CA TRP A 340 19.58 10.42 -14.13
C TRP A 340 18.28 11.19 -14.37
N GLY A 341 17.43 10.64 -15.22
CA GLY A 341 16.09 11.16 -15.51
C GLY A 341 15.04 10.06 -15.40
N ARG A 342 13.78 10.43 -15.62
CA ARG A 342 12.68 9.46 -15.72
C ARG A 342 11.73 9.84 -16.84
N ALA A 343 11.11 8.84 -17.45
CA ALA A 343 10.02 9.03 -18.38
C ALA A 343 8.92 8.00 -18.14
N ASP A 344 7.68 8.38 -18.45
CA ASP A 344 6.59 7.41 -18.49
C ASP A 344 6.75 6.53 -19.75
N CYS A 345 6.43 5.25 -19.58
CA CYS A 345 6.38 4.27 -20.65
C CYS A 345 5.18 3.35 -20.47
N SER A 346 4.70 2.80 -21.58
CA SER A 346 3.77 1.68 -21.54
C SER A 346 4.50 0.39 -21.20
N PHE A 347 3.78 -0.56 -20.62
CA PHE A 347 4.32 -1.89 -20.30
C PHE A 347 4.85 -2.66 -21.51
N ALA A 348 4.29 -2.41 -22.69
CA ALA A 348 4.70 -3.09 -23.92
C ALA A 348 5.99 -2.49 -24.53
N GLU A 349 6.37 -1.27 -24.14
CA GLU A 349 7.61 -0.68 -24.60
C GLU A 349 8.80 -1.37 -23.93
N SER A 350 9.68 -1.96 -24.73
CA SER A 350 11.01 -2.37 -24.27
C SER A 350 11.87 -1.14 -23.94
N ALA A 351 12.99 -1.32 -23.24
CA ALA A 351 13.96 -0.24 -23.04
C ALA A 351 14.37 0.42 -24.37
N ARG A 352 14.47 -0.38 -25.45
CA ARG A 352 14.77 0.10 -26.81
C ARG A 352 13.64 0.94 -27.39
N ASP A 353 12.38 0.55 -27.21
CA ASP A 353 11.23 1.32 -27.71
C ASP A 353 11.15 2.69 -27.03
N VAL A 354 11.34 2.71 -25.70
CA VAL A 354 11.41 3.96 -24.93
C VAL A 354 12.58 4.82 -25.40
N PHE A 355 13.77 4.24 -25.52
CA PHE A 355 14.96 4.96 -26.01
C PHE A 355 14.70 5.58 -27.39
N THR A 356 14.17 4.79 -28.32
CA THR A 356 13.86 5.23 -29.69
C THR A 356 12.87 6.38 -29.67
N ARG A 357 11.75 6.24 -28.95
CA ARG A 357 10.72 7.29 -28.82
C ARG A 357 11.30 8.58 -28.26
N LEU A 358 12.03 8.50 -27.15
CA LEU A 358 12.58 9.69 -26.49
C LEU A 358 13.64 10.37 -27.36
N THR A 359 14.48 9.61 -28.05
CA THR A 359 15.49 10.19 -28.95
C THR A 359 14.86 11.00 -30.07
N TYR A 360 13.71 10.57 -30.62
CA TYR A 360 12.96 11.34 -31.63
C TYR A 360 12.21 12.56 -31.07
N THR A 361 12.00 12.62 -29.76
CA THR A 361 11.27 13.73 -29.11
C THR A 361 12.22 14.81 -28.57
N TRP A 362 13.51 14.49 -28.46
CA TRP A 362 14.57 15.36 -27.94
C TRP A 362 15.31 16.18 -29.01
N VAL A 363 14.95 16.03 -30.29
CA VAL A 363 15.51 16.82 -31.42
C VAL A 363 14.76 18.12 -31.62
#